data_AF-A0A971VPE8-F1
#
_entry.id   AF-A0A971VPE8-F1
#
_cell.length_a   1.000
_cell.length_b   1.000
_cell.length_c   1.000
_cell.angle_alpha   90.00
_cell.angle_beta   90.00
_cell.angle_gamma   90.00
#
_symmetry.space_group_name_H-M   'P 1'
#
loop_
_entity.id
_entity.type
_entity.pdbx_description
1 polymer ?
#
loop_
_entity_poly.entity_id
_entity_poly.type
_entity_poly.pdbx_seq_one_letter_code
_entity_poly.pdbx_strand_id
1 'polypeptide(L)'
;MLFESIRMSFVNIRKNKLRSLLTMLGIVIGVASVIALITIVRGAADDIGNRVISLGGKKIYINVIGTPLKQGLTHNDAEEILSVGNITGISPTVSGMASVVYQGKVLENVVVEGKNEVYFKADPDLLASGRAVNILDLKSRNQVAVIGFNIARELFFGRNPIGEEIIINGMTYTVIGTLKETTGFRPDSTNDAVIIPYTTALRVLGVKYIKTLDAYLEDTSLADQTIMEIKGILNRAFNYNEDAYNVYNMGDIIDSFQSIMSMMSMLLAGIAAISLVVGGIGIMNMMLVSVSERTTEIGLRKALGATPFAIRLQFITESIFLSVTGGIIGLIMGVLLAYILAAVIGISVSVSLSTNLLAVGFSAAVGIVFGYMPAGKASRLNPIDALKSL
;
A
#
# COMPACT_ATOMS: atom_id res chain seq x y z
N MET A 1 3.42 -39.21 -27.13
CA MET A 1 4.38 -39.03 -26.00
C MET A 1 3.90 -38.03 -24.95
N LEU A 2 4.07 -36.69 -25.08
CA LEU A 2 3.65 -35.75 -24.00
C LEU A 2 2.16 -35.81 -23.66
N PHE A 3 1.29 -35.89 -24.67
CA PHE A 3 -0.17 -35.99 -24.47
C PHE A 3 -0.59 -37.32 -23.81
N GLU A 4 0.11 -38.42 -24.12
CA GLU A 4 -0.10 -39.71 -23.47
C GLU A 4 0.44 -39.72 -22.03
N SER A 5 1.56 -39.05 -21.77
CA SER A 5 2.09 -38.87 -20.42
C SER A 5 1.10 -38.13 -19.53
N ILE A 6 0.54 -37.01 -20.00
CA ILE A 6 -0.50 -36.25 -19.27
C ILE A 6 -1.75 -37.10 -19.01
N ARG A 7 -2.23 -37.82 -20.05
CA ARG A 7 -3.40 -38.71 -19.92
C ARG A 7 -3.15 -39.83 -18.91
N MET A 8 -1.97 -40.43 -18.93
CA MET A 8 -1.58 -41.48 -17.97
C MET A 8 -1.44 -40.94 -16.55
N SER A 9 -0.87 -39.75 -16.36
CA SER A 9 -0.78 -39.09 -15.05
C SER A 9 -2.17 -38.85 -14.45
N PHE A 10 -3.12 -38.37 -15.25
CA PHE A 10 -4.49 -38.16 -14.80
C PHE A 10 -5.18 -39.44 -14.31
N VAL A 11 -5.00 -40.55 -15.04
CA VAL A 11 -5.56 -41.86 -14.65
C VAL A 11 -4.92 -42.39 -13.35
N ASN A 12 -3.61 -42.21 -13.17
CA ASN A 12 -2.90 -42.67 -11.97
C ASN A 12 -3.30 -41.88 -10.71
N ILE A 13 -3.43 -40.55 -10.82
CA ILE A 13 -3.92 -39.69 -9.73
C ILE A 13 -5.33 -40.10 -9.30
N ARG A 14 -6.19 -40.44 -10.27
CA ARG A 14 -7.57 -40.88 -9.99
C ARG A 14 -7.63 -42.23 -9.28
N LYS A 15 -6.61 -43.09 -9.43
CA LYS A 15 -6.52 -44.41 -8.77
C LYS A 15 -6.14 -44.28 -7.29
N ASN A 16 -5.32 -43.28 -6.92
CA ASN A 16 -4.85 -43.05 -5.55
C ASN A 16 -5.28 -41.67 -4.99
N LYS A 17 -6.58 -41.39 -5.02
CA LYS A 17 -7.17 -40.06 -4.73
C LYS A 17 -6.74 -39.46 -3.39
N LEU A 18 -6.79 -40.25 -2.30
CA LEU A 18 -6.48 -39.75 -0.96
C LEU A 18 -5.03 -39.28 -0.86
N ARG A 19 -4.10 -40.06 -1.42
CA ARG A 19 -2.67 -39.76 -1.35
C ARG A 19 -2.33 -38.55 -2.21
N SER A 20 -2.81 -38.50 -3.45
CA SER A 20 -2.62 -37.35 -4.33
C SER A 20 -3.23 -36.07 -3.74
N LEU A 21 -4.40 -36.15 -3.09
CA LEU A 21 -5.01 -35.01 -2.41
C LEU A 21 -4.16 -34.52 -1.23
N LEU A 22 -3.71 -35.43 -0.35
CA LEU A 22 -2.85 -35.08 0.80
C LEU A 22 -1.52 -34.46 0.37
N THR A 23 -0.93 -34.95 -0.72
CA THR A 23 0.31 -34.39 -1.28
C THR A 23 0.09 -33.00 -1.91
N MET A 24 -1.01 -32.82 -2.66
CA MET A 24 -1.35 -31.52 -3.23
C MET A 24 -1.73 -30.51 -2.14
N LEU A 25 -2.29 -30.94 -1.00
CA LEU A 25 -2.75 -30.07 0.08
C LEU A 25 -1.62 -29.16 0.59
N GLY A 26 -0.40 -29.68 0.75
CA GLY A 26 0.74 -28.88 1.19
C GLY A 26 1.10 -27.76 0.21
N ILE A 27 1.02 -28.03 -1.10
CA ILE A 27 1.24 -27.03 -2.15
C ILE A 27 0.08 -26.04 -2.19
N VAL A 28 -1.16 -26.53 -2.11
CA VAL A 28 -2.36 -25.69 -2.11
C VAL A 28 -2.32 -24.70 -0.96
N ILE A 29 -2.05 -25.14 0.27
CA ILE A 29 -1.96 -24.29 1.46
C ILE A 29 -0.77 -23.32 1.35
N GLY A 30 0.38 -23.81 0.90
CA GLY A 30 1.57 -22.99 0.70
C GLY A 30 1.34 -21.86 -0.31
N VAL A 31 0.80 -22.17 -1.49
CA VAL A 31 0.50 -21.16 -2.52
C VAL A 31 -0.65 -20.25 -2.09
N ALA A 32 -1.72 -20.80 -1.51
CA ALA A 32 -2.87 -20.01 -1.09
C ALA A 32 -2.52 -18.97 -0.03
N SER A 33 -1.78 -19.37 1.01
CA SER A 33 -1.38 -18.46 2.09
C SER A 33 -0.49 -17.32 1.58
N VAL A 34 0.45 -17.64 0.68
CA VAL A 34 1.38 -16.66 0.11
C VAL A 34 0.67 -15.68 -0.83
N ILE A 35 -0.17 -16.19 -1.72
CA ILE A 35 -0.96 -15.34 -2.63
C ILE A 35 -1.87 -14.42 -1.81
N ALA A 36 -2.55 -14.95 -0.79
CA ALA A 36 -3.41 -14.14 0.07
C ALA A 36 -2.61 -13.02 0.76
N LEU A 37 -1.50 -13.36 1.42
CA LEU A 37 -0.67 -12.39 2.15
C LEU A 37 -0.07 -11.33 1.23
N ILE A 38 0.56 -11.72 0.11
CA ILE A 38 1.17 -10.76 -0.81
C ILE A 38 0.12 -9.83 -1.42
N THR A 39 -1.05 -10.36 -1.78
CA THR A 39 -2.13 -9.56 -2.37
C THR A 39 -2.67 -8.54 -1.37
N ILE A 40 -2.85 -8.93 -0.10
CA ILE A 40 -3.30 -8.00 0.96
C ILE A 40 -2.24 -6.93 1.23
N VAL A 41 -0.97 -7.33 1.36
CA VAL A 41 0.14 -6.41 1.65
C VAL A 41 0.32 -5.41 0.51
N ARG A 42 0.20 -5.84 -0.75
CA ARG A 42 0.23 -4.93 -1.90
C ARG A 42 -1.01 -4.04 -1.98
N GLY A 43 -2.20 -4.59 -1.75
CA GLY A 43 -3.43 -3.79 -1.70
C GLY A 43 -3.35 -2.67 -0.66
N ALA A 44 -2.85 -2.98 0.54
CA ALA A 44 -2.59 -2.01 1.58
C ALA A 44 -1.52 -0.97 1.16
N ALA A 45 -0.45 -1.41 0.48
CA ALA A 45 0.58 -0.52 -0.03
C ALA A 45 0.04 0.44 -1.10
N ASP A 46 -0.77 -0.05 -2.02
CA ASP A 46 -1.39 0.73 -3.09
C ASP A 46 -2.38 1.75 -2.50
N ASP A 47 -3.20 1.35 -1.52
CA ASP A 47 -4.12 2.26 -0.82
C ASP A 47 -3.35 3.37 -0.08
N ILE A 48 -2.25 3.03 0.62
CA ILE A 48 -1.41 4.03 1.29
C ILE A 48 -0.69 4.91 0.26
N GLY A 49 -0.10 4.33 -0.79
CA GLY A 49 0.57 5.07 -1.85
C GLY A 49 -0.36 6.06 -2.54
N ASN A 50 -1.59 5.64 -2.88
CA ASN A 50 -2.61 6.51 -3.46
C ASN A 50 -3.02 7.64 -2.50
N ARG A 51 -3.11 7.36 -1.19
CA ARG A 51 -3.36 8.40 -0.18
C ARG A 51 -2.22 9.40 -0.11
N VAL A 52 -0.97 8.94 -0.12
CA VAL A 52 0.21 9.81 -0.10
C VAL A 52 0.31 10.65 -1.40
N ILE A 53 -0.03 10.08 -2.55
CA ILE A 53 -0.13 10.82 -3.82
C ILE A 53 -1.25 11.88 -3.73
N SER A 54 -2.41 11.53 -3.15
CA SER A 54 -3.54 12.45 -2.95
C SER A 54 -3.22 13.60 -1.99
N LEU A 55 -2.33 13.38 -1.03
CA LEU A 55 -1.79 14.42 -0.14
C LEU A 55 -0.90 15.44 -0.87
N GLY A 56 -0.62 15.19 -2.14
CA GLY A 56 0.08 16.06 -3.07
C GLY A 56 1.55 15.68 -3.19
N GLY A 57 1.83 14.69 -4.04
CA GLY A 57 3.19 14.29 -4.44
C GLY A 57 4.04 15.40 -5.09
N LYS A 58 3.50 16.62 -5.24
CA LYS A 58 4.19 17.81 -5.74
C LYS A 58 4.43 18.86 -4.64
N LYS A 59 4.60 18.45 -3.38
CA LYS A 59 4.83 19.36 -2.25
C LYS A 59 6.15 19.07 -1.54
N ILE A 60 6.81 20.14 -1.12
CA ILE A 60 7.86 20.13 -0.09
C ILE A 60 7.21 20.59 1.22
N TYR A 61 7.37 19.76 2.26
CA TYR A 61 6.94 20.07 3.61
C TYR A 61 8.07 20.74 4.36
N ILE A 62 7.78 21.91 4.93
CA ILE A 62 8.70 22.67 5.75
C ILE A 62 8.08 22.76 7.14
N ASN A 63 8.74 22.16 8.12
CA ASN A 63 8.33 22.22 9.52
C ASN A 63 9.42 22.90 10.36
N VAL A 64 9.06 23.94 11.09
CA VAL A 64 9.96 24.73 11.89
C VAL A 64 9.71 24.48 13.37
N ILE A 65 10.75 24.01 14.04
CA ILE A 65 10.82 23.88 15.50
C ILE A 65 11.14 25.26 16.10
N GLY A 66 12.06 25.98 15.45
CA GLY A 66 12.52 27.30 15.81
C GLY A 66 13.75 27.28 16.71
N THR A 67 14.20 28.48 17.08
CA THR A 67 15.30 28.74 18.01
C THR A 67 14.81 29.70 19.11
N PRO A 68 15.57 29.88 20.21
CA PRO A 68 15.25 30.90 21.21
C PRO A 68 15.11 32.32 20.65
N LEU A 69 15.81 32.62 19.53
CA LEU A 69 15.78 33.92 18.86
C LEU A 69 14.61 34.06 17.87
N LYS A 70 14.14 32.95 17.28
CA LYS A 70 13.10 32.95 16.25
C LYS A 70 12.34 31.63 16.27
N GLN A 71 11.08 31.66 16.68
CA GLN A 71 10.27 30.45 16.93
C GLN A 71 9.52 29.89 15.70
N GLY A 72 9.65 30.52 14.54
CA GLY A 72 9.01 30.09 13.30
C GLY A 72 9.30 31.03 12.14
N LEU A 73 8.64 30.79 11.00
CA LEU A 73 8.73 31.62 9.80
C LEU A 73 7.91 32.90 9.97
N THR A 74 8.49 34.00 9.49
CA THR A 74 7.80 35.27 9.27
C THR A 74 7.21 35.31 7.86
N HIS A 75 6.40 36.33 7.58
CA HIS A 75 5.88 36.55 6.24
C HIS A 75 7.01 36.73 5.21
N ASN A 76 8.07 37.45 5.57
CA ASN A 76 9.21 37.69 4.67
C ASN A 76 9.95 36.38 4.34
N ASP A 77 10.14 35.48 5.32
CA ASP A 77 10.78 34.18 5.06
C ASP A 77 9.94 33.35 4.07
N ALA A 78 8.61 33.42 4.20
CA ALA A 78 7.69 32.72 3.30
C ALA A 78 7.75 33.30 1.87
N GLU A 79 7.83 34.62 1.71
CA GLU A 79 8.00 35.29 0.41
C GLU A 79 9.37 34.97 -0.22
N GLU A 80 10.45 34.90 0.56
CA GLU A 80 11.76 34.44 0.06
C GLU A 80 11.68 33.00 -0.46
N ILE A 81 10.99 32.10 0.25
CA ILE A 81 10.77 30.73 -0.21
C ILE A 81 9.95 30.73 -1.50
N LEU A 82 8.87 31.51 -1.59
CA LEU A 82 8.04 31.60 -2.80
C LEU A 82 8.83 32.10 -4.02
N SER A 83 9.91 32.86 -3.83
CA SER A 83 10.76 33.37 -4.91
C SER A 83 11.69 32.31 -5.55
N VAL A 84 11.77 31.10 -4.97
CA VAL A 84 12.54 29.99 -5.53
C VAL A 84 11.90 29.53 -6.85
N GLY A 85 12.70 29.41 -7.91
CA GLY A 85 12.19 29.30 -9.28
C GLY A 85 11.27 28.10 -9.58
N ASN A 86 11.43 26.98 -8.86
CA ASN A 86 10.61 25.77 -9.05
C ASN A 86 9.37 25.72 -8.13
N ILE A 87 9.04 26.83 -7.44
CA ILE A 87 7.90 26.90 -6.52
C ILE A 87 6.76 27.70 -7.17
N THR A 88 5.64 27.03 -7.40
CA THR A 88 4.42 27.62 -8.00
C THR A 88 3.53 28.32 -6.98
N GLY A 89 3.69 27.99 -5.70
CA GLY A 89 2.90 28.55 -4.62
C GLY A 89 3.34 28.01 -3.27
N ILE A 90 2.94 28.71 -2.22
CA ILE A 90 3.17 28.31 -0.83
C ILE A 90 1.85 28.34 -0.05
N SER A 91 1.71 27.46 0.94
CA SER A 91 0.54 27.42 1.84
C SER A 91 1.01 27.36 3.29
N PRO A 92 0.98 28.49 4.02
CA PRO A 92 1.19 28.49 5.46
C PRO A 92 0.11 27.69 6.18
N THR A 93 0.50 26.98 7.23
CA THR A 93 -0.42 26.32 8.16
C THR A 93 -0.21 26.87 9.56
N VAL A 94 -1.30 27.38 10.13
CA VAL A 94 -1.35 27.88 11.51
C VAL A 94 -2.44 27.14 12.25
N SER A 95 -2.08 26.21 13.12
CA SER A 95 -3.05 25.36 13.82
C SER A 95 -3.18 25.74 15.29
N GLY A 96 -4.38 25.61 15.84
CA GLY A 96 -4.65 25.70 17.27
C GLY A 96 -5.97 25.04 17.62
N MET A 97 -6.23 24.87 18.91
CA MET A 97 -7.53 24.41 19.40
C MET A 97 -8.36 25.60 19.86
N ALA A 98 -9.64 25.61 19.52
CA ALA A 98 -10.57 26.62 20.00
C ALA A 98 -11.98 26.03 20.17
N SER A 99 -12.80 26.69 20.99
CA SER A 99 -14.23 26.40 21.04
C SER A 99 -14.96 27.08 19.90
N VAL A 100 -15.90 26.36 19.28
CA VAL A 100 -16.79 26.85 18.22
C VAL A 100 -18.21 26.85 18.76
N VAL A 101 -18.86 28.00 18.68
CA VAL A 101 -20.22 28.21 19.23
C VAL A 101 -21.17 28.63 18.13
N TYR A 102 -22.35 28.01 18.12
CA TYR A 102 -23.46 28.37 17.25
C TYR A 102 -24.78 28.21 17.99
N GLN A 103 -25.58 29.28 18.08
CA GLN A 103 -26.92 29.29 18.71
C GLN A 103 -26.99 28.59 20.09
N GLY A 104 -25.99 28.82 20.94
CA GLY A 104 -25.92 28.24 22.29
C GLY A 104 -25.36 26.81 22.35
N LYS A 105 -25.14 26.14 21.21
CA LYS A 105 -24.39 24.89 21.13
C LYS A 105 -22.90 25.18 21.06
N VAL A 106 -22.12 24.49 21.91
CA VAL A 106 -20.67 24.66 22.03
C VAL A 106 -19.98 23.35 21.65
N LEU A 107 -19.02 23.44 20.73
CA LEU A 107 -18.05 22.38 20.47
C LEU A 107 -16.71 22.82 21.06
N GLU A 108 -16.17 22.04 21.98
CA GLU A 108 -14.88 22.28 22.62
C GLU A 108 -13.76 21.56 21.86
N ASN A 109 -12.53 22.07 21.98
CA ASN A 109 -11.32 21.45 21.42
C ASN A 109 -11.38 21.21 19.90
N VAL A 110 -12.08 22.06 19.15
CA VAL A 110 -12.13 21.98 17.69
C VAL A 110 -10.78 22.43 17.13
N VAL A 111 -10.26 21.69 16.15
CA VAL A 111 -9.03 22.06 15.45
C VAL A 111 -9.35 23.23 14.52
N VAL A 112 -8.71 24.37 14.75
CA VAL A 112 -8.80 25.55 13.88
C VAL A 112 -7.49 25.67 13.11
N GLU A 113 -7.60 25.65 11.79
CA GLU A 113 -6.46 25.79 10.89
C GLU A 113 -6.54 27.09 10.08
N GLY A 114 -5.41 27.78 10.04
CA GLY A 114 -5.15 28.90 9.15
C GLY A 114 -4.55 28.40 7.85
N LYS A 115 -5.24 28.58 6.72
CA LYS A 115 -4.75 28.26 5.37
C LYS A 115 -4.92 29.46 4.43
N ASN A 116 -4.32 29.39 3.24
CA ASN A 116 -4.51 30.38 2.18
C ASN A 116 -5.28 29.78 0.97
N GLU A 117 -5.40 30.55 -0.10
CA GLU A 117 -6.08 30.12 -1.33
C GLU A 117 -5.31 29.03 -2.08
N VAL A 118 -3.97 28.98 -1.95
CA VAL A 118 -3.13 27.99 -2.63
C VAL A 118 -3.45 26.58 -2.13
N TYR A 119 -3.74 26.42 -0.83
CA TYR A 119 -4.21 25.16 -0.25
C TYR A 119 -5.43 24.60 -0.98
N PHE A 120 -6.46 25.43 -1.21
CA PHE A 120 -7.68 25.01 -1.90
C PHE A 120 -7.49 24.86 -3.41
N LYS A 121 -6.61 25.64 -4.04
CA LYS A 121 -6.27 25.46 -5.47
C LYS A 121 -5.54 24.15 -5.74
N ALA A 122 -4.74 23.71 -4.78
CA ALA A 122 -4.00 22.48 -4.90
C ALA A 122 -4.85 21.21 -4.72
N ASP A 123 -5.97 21.33 -4.01
CA ASP A 123 -6.98 20.27 -3.90
C ASP A 123 -8.38 20.84 -4.24
N PRO A 124 -8.72 20.91 -5.55
CA PRO A 124 -10.01 21.44 -5.99
C PRO A 124 -11.21 20.62 -5.48
N ASP A 125 -10.99 19.36 -5.13
CA ASP A 125 -12.04 18.44 -4.69
C ASP A 125 -12.35 18.57 -3.19
N LEU A 126 -11.61 19.39 -2.45
CA LEU A 126 -11.74 19.52 -1.00
C LEU A 126 -13.10 20.11 -0.56
N LEU A 127 -13.72 20.98 -1.37
CA LEU A 127 -14.98 21.63 -1.03
C LEU A 127 -16.20 20.78 -1.42
N ALA A 128 -17.13 20.62 -0.48
CA ALA A 128 -18.45 20.06 -0.76
C ALA A 128 -19.42 21.14 -1.26
N SER A 129 -19.40 22.32 -0.64
CA SER A 129 -20.31 23.42 -0.97
C SER A 129 -19.72 24.79 -0.62
N GLY A 130 -20.24 25.85 -1.26
CA GLY A 130 -19.82 27.24 -1.02
C GLY A 130 -18.55 27.62 -1.79
N ARG A 131 -17.69 28.43 -1.17
CA ARG A 131 -16.45 28.93 -1.76
C ARG A 131 -15.24 28.73 -0.85
N ALA A 132 -14.06 28.64 -1.47
CA ALA A 132 -12.78 28.64 -0.78
C ALA A 132 -12.44 30.02 -0.21
N VAL A 133 -11.46 30.05 0.70
CA VAL A 133 -10.73 31.27 1.07
C VAL A 133 -10.01 31.80 -0.17
N ASN A 134 -10.12 33.11 -0.42
CA ASN A 134 -9.45 33.76 -1.54
C ASN A 134 -8.41 34.81 -1.08
N ILE A 135 -7.68 35.37 -2.05
CA ILE A 135 -6.63 36.38 -1.79
C ILE A 135 -7.18 37.63 -1.10
N LEU A 136 -8.42 38.03 -1.41
CA LEU A 136 -9.04 39.22 -0.80
C LEU A 136 -9.38 38.97 0.66
N ASP A 137 -9.86 37.77 1.03
CA ASP A 137 -10.11 37.40 2.42
C ASP A 137 -8.82 37.47 3.25
N LEU A 138 -7.69 37.07 2.67
CA LEU A 138 -6.39 37.10 3.31
C LEU A 138 -5.87 38.53 3.51
N LYS A 139 -5.94 39.36 2.45
CA LYS A 139 -5.48 40.76 2.47
C LYS A 139 -6.32 41.64 3.39
N SER A 140 -7.64 41.49 3.33
CA SER A 140 -8.58 42.25 4.18
C SER A 140 -8.75 41.64 5.58
N ARG A 141 -8.17 40.46 5.83
CA ARG A 141 -8.31 39.70 7.08
C ARG A 141 -9.78 39.46 7.43
N ASN A 142 -10.56 39.06 6.43
CA ASN A 142 -11.98 38.78 6.61
C ASN A 142 -12.16 37.65 7.63
N GLN A 143 -13.19 37.78 8.46
CA GLN A 143 -13.59 36.75 9.42
C GLN A 143 -14.53 35.76 8.72
N VAL A 144 -13.96 34.95 7.86
CA VAL A 144 -14.67 33.89 7.13
C VAL A 144 -14.15 32.52 7.53
N ALA A 145 -15.03 31.51 7.50
CA ALA A 145 -14.69 30.14 7.87
C ALA A 145 -15.21 29.13 6.85
N VAL A 146 -14.42 28.09 6.61
CA VAL A 146 -14.82 26.87 5.90
C VAL A 146 -14.84 25.75 6.94
N ILE A 147 -15.97 25.08 7.11
CA ILE A 147 -16.15 24.11 8.20
C ILE A 147 -16.09 22.67 7.69
N GLY A 148 -15.50 21.79 8.50
CA GLY A 148 -15.46 20.35 8.26
C GLY A 148 -16.85 19.71 8.28
N PHE A 149 -16.95 18.53 7.66
CA PHE A 149 -18.21 17.80 7.51
C PHE A 149 -18.91 17.50 8.85
N ASN A 150 -18.16 17.05 9.87
CA ASN A 150 -18.73 16.71 11.17
C ASN A 150 -19.20 17.98 11.91
N ILE A 151 -18.43 19.07 11.84
CA ILE A 151 -18.81 20.37 12.42
C ILE A 151 -20.11 20.88 11.78
N ALA A 152 -20.22 20.82 10.45
CA ALA A 152 -21.43 21.20 9.74
C ALA A 152 -22.63 20.35 10.15
N ARG A 153 -22.48 19.03 10.19
CA ARG A 153 -23.53 18.09 10.61
C ARG A 153 -23.98 18.35 12.04
N GLU A 154 -23.04 18.60 12.93
CA GLU A 154 -23.30 18.73 14.36
C GLU A 154 -23.88 20.08 14.77
N LEU A 155 -23.42 21.19 14.16
CA LEU A 155 -23.92 22.53 14.48
C LEU A 155 -25.18 22.89 13.71
N PHE A 156 -25.34 22.40 12.47
CA PHE A 156 -26.39 22.87 11.57
C PHE A 156 -27.46 21.82 11.24
N PHE A 157 -27.37 20.56 11.71
CA PHE A 157 -28.40 19.50 11.61
C PHE A 157 -29.34 19.59 10.39
N GLY A 158 -28.78 19.46 9.18
CA GLY A 158 -29.56 19.46 7.93
C GLY A 158 -29.97 20.84 7.40
N ARG A 159 -29.58 21.93 8.05
CA ARG A 159 -29.64 23.29 7.52
C ARG A 159 -28.37 23.63 6.74
N ASN A 160 -28.51 24.54 5.78
CA ASN A 160 -27.36 25.06 5.05
C ASN A 160 -26.54 25.98 5.98
N PRO A 161 -25.25 25.69 6.25
CA PRO A 161 -24.43 26.53 7.09
C PRO A 161 -23.91 27.78 6.37
N ILE A 162 -23.96 27.84 5.03
CA ILE A 162 -23.39 28.95 4.27
C ILE A 162 -24.15 30.25 4.56
N GLY A 163 -23.41 31.29 4.93
CA GLY A 163 -23.93 32.61 5.28
C GLY A 163 -24.23 32.79 6.76
N GLU A 164 -24.26 31.70 7.54
CA GLU A 164 -24.48 31.75 8.98
C GLU A 164 -23.22 32.21 9.73
N GLU A 165 -23.43 32.75 10.92
CA GLU A 165 -22.37 33.24 11.80
C GLU A 165 -22.06 32.24 12.91
N ILE A 166 -20.78 31.89 13.06
CA ILE A 166 -20.26 31.06 14.16
C ILE A 166 -19.26 31.87 14.98
N ILE A 167 -19.15 31.57 16.27
CA ILE A 167 -18.17 32.22 17.15
C ILE A 167 -17.01 31.26 17.36
N ILE A 168 -15.79 31.69 17.03
CA ILE A 168 -14.55 30.95 17.22
C ILE A 168 -13.66 31.77 18.16
N ASN A 169 -13.33 31.23 19.32
CA ASN A 169 -12.51 31.91 20.34
C ASN A 169 -12.98 33.35 20.65
N GLY A 170 -14.31 33.55 20.72
CA GLY A 170 -14.93 34.85 21.02
C GLY A 170 -15.06 35.83 19.86
N MET A 171 -14.65 35.46 18.64
CA MET A 171 -14.85 36.28 17.42
C MET A 171 -15.86 35.64 16.48
N THR A 172 -16.67 36.48 15.84
CA THR A 172 -17.69 36.05 14.88
C THR A 172 -17.08 35.82 13.50
N TYR A 173 -17.42 34.69 12.88
CA TYR A 173 -17.02 34.30 11.54
C TYR A 173 -18.24 33.94 10.70
N THR A 174 -18.28 34.41 9.45
CA THR A 174 -19.28 33.96 8.48
C THR A 174 -18.81 32.67 7.82
N VAL A 175 -19.65 31.64 7.85
CA VAL A 175 -19.37 30.39 7.14
C VAL A 175 -19.57 30.60 5.64
N ILE A 176 -18.52 30.34 4.86
CA ILE A 176 -18.51 30.55 3.40
C ILE A 176 -18.47 29.25 2.60
N GLY A 177 -18.22 28.11 3.24
CA GLY A 177 -18.20 26.80 2.60
C GLY A 177 -18.07 25.65 3.58
N THR A 178 -18.22 24.44 3.05
CA THR A 178 -18.07 23.18 3.80
C THR A 178 -17.10 22.25 3.06
N LEU A 179 -16.31 21.49 3.82
CA LEU A 179 -15.39 20.49 3.28
C LEU A 179 -16.15 19.18 2.96
N LYS A 180 -15.66 18.41 1.98
CA LYS A 180 -16.17 17.06 1.70
C LYS A 180 -15.85 16.12 2.86
N GLU A 181 -16.72 15.13 3.04
CA GLU A 181 -16.50 14.07 4.01
C GLU A 181 -15.28 13.25 3.62
N THR A 182 -14.33 13.17 4.56
CA THR A 182 -13.20 12.27 4.48
C THR A 182 -13.60 10.93 5.10
N THR A 183 -13.71 9.88 4.29
CA THR A 183 -14.10 8.55 4.79
C THR A 183 -12.90 7.70 5.22
N GLY A 184 -13.08 6.94 6.30
CA GLY A 184 -12.03 6.06 6.87
C GLY A 184 -11.03 6.81 7.75
N PHE A 185 -10.10 6.09 8.39
CA PHE A 185 -9.03 6.73 9.16
C PHE A 185 -8.05 7.42 8.21
N ARG A 186 -8.03 8.75 8.25
CA ARG A 186 -7.15 9.61 7.47
C ARG A 186 -6.46 10.59 8.42
N PRO A 187 -5.13 10.52 8.61
CA PRO A 187 -4.39 11.43 9.49
C PRO A 187 -4.54 12.90 9.11
N ASP A 188 -4.87 13.18 7.85
CA ASP A 188 -5.14 14.48 7.25
C ASP A 188 -6.63 14.85 7.21
N SER A 189 -7.48 14.10 7.91
CA SER A 189 -8.93 14.33 7.92
C SER A 189 -9.25 15.75 8.39
N THR A 190 -9.99 16.47 7.56
CA THR A 190 -10.49 17.82 7.86
C THR A 190 -11.94 17.81 8.35
N ASN A 191 -12.51 16.63 8.64
CA ASN A 191 -13.91 16.48 9.04
C ASN A 191 -14.27 17.28 10.30
N ASP A 192 -13.33 17.33 11.26
CA ASP A 192 -13.49 17.99 12.56
C ASP A 192 -12.72 19.31 12.65
N ALA A 193 -12.26 19.83 11.51
CA ALA A 193 -11.49 21.07 11.43
C ALA A 193 -12.35 22.25 10.99
N VAL A 194 -11.97 23.45 11.44
CA VAL A 194 -12.47 24.72 10.89
C VAL A 194 -11.30 25.46 10.26
N ILE A 195 -11.41 25.74 8.97
CA ILE A 195 -10.38 26.43 8.20
C ILE A 195 -10.74 27.92 8.08
N ILE A 196 -9.83 28.79 8.49
CA ILE A 196 -9.94 30.25 8.38
C ILE A 196 -8.72 30.80 7.62
N PRO A 197 -8.73 32.06 7.13
CA PRO A 197 -7.55 32.67 6.53
C PRO A 197 -6.38 32.67 7.53
N TYR A 198 -5.19 32.22 7.10
CA TYR A 198 -4.03 32.10 8.01
C TYR A 198 -3.64 33.44 8.64
N THR A 199 -3.82 34.56 7.93
CA THR A 199 -3.59 35.92 8.44
C THR A 199 -4.52 36.25 9.60
N THR A 200 -5.75 35.74 9.59
CA THR A 200 -6.71 35.84 10.69
C THR A 200 -6.36 34.87 11.81
N ALA A 201 -5.97 33.63 11.50
CA ALA A 201 -5.59 32.62 12.48
C ALA A 201 -4.42 33.05 13.38
N LEU A 202 -3.37 33.67 12.83
CA LEU A 202 -2.23 34.21 13.60
C LEU A 202 -2.71 35.12 14.73
N ARG A 203 -3.70 35.99 14.45
CA ARG A 203 -4.25 36.93 15.43
C ARG A 203 -5.12 36.22 16.47
N VAL A 204 -6.00 35.32 16.03
CA VAL A 204 -7.00 34.65 16.89
C VAL A 204 -6.37 33.68 17.86
N LEU A 205 -5.34 32.96 17.40
CA LEU A 205 -4.61 31.98 18.18
C LEU A 205 -3.45 32.60 18.95
N GLY A 206 -3.20 33.91 18.79
CA GLY A 206 -2.12 34.61 19.48
C GLY A 206 -0.71 34.18 19.07
N VAL A 207 -0.58 33.56 17.90
CA VAL A 207 0.70 33.03 17.38
C VAL A 207 1.30 34.00 16.36
N LYS A 208 2.57 34.33 16.55
CA LYS A 208 3.27 35.32 15.71
C LYS A 208 3.97 34.73 14.49
N TYR A 209 4.24 33.43 14.50
CA TYR A 209 5.06 32.76 13.50
C TYR A 209 4.33 31.59 12.88
N ILE A 210 4.67 31.31 11.62
CA ILE A 210 4.22 30.13 10.89
C ILE A 210 5.19 28.99 11.22
N LYS A 211 4.67 27.87 11.75
CA LYS A 211 5.51 26.69 12.03
C LYS A 211 5.55 25.70 10.87
N THR A 212 4.50 25.64 10.07
CA THR A 212 4.40 24.68 8.98
C THR A 212 4.09 25.41 7.69
N LEU A 213 4.82 25.10 6.62
CA LEU A 213 4.67 25.71 5.32
C LEU A 213 4.78 24.60 4.25
N ASP A 214 3.77 24.50 3.41
CA ASP A 214 3.82 23.61 2.23
C ASP A 214 4.24 24.43 1.02
N ALA A 215 5.26 24.00 0.29
CA ALA A 215 5.67 24.60 -0.97
C ALA A 215 5.34 23.69 -2.14
N TYR A 216 4.68 24.21 -3.16
CA TYR A 216 4.18 23.45 -4.30
C TYR A 216 5.15 23.54 -5.48
N LEU A 217 5.59 22.37 -5.95
CA LEU A 217 6.58 22.25 -7.02
C LEU A 217 5.93 22.34 -8.41
N GLU A 218 6.63 22.98 -9.36
CA GLU A 218 6.32 22.89 -10.78
C GLU A 218 6.78 21.53 -11.33
N ASP A 219 8.06 21.22 -11.14
CA ASP A 219 8.72 19.98 -11.54
C ASP A 219 9.26 19.22 -10.33
N THR A 220 8.73 18.01 -10.12
CA THR A 220 9.16 17.13 -9.02
C THR A 220 10.55 16.54 -9.23
N SER A 221 11.07 16.49 -10.46
CA SER A 221 12.42 15.99 -10.73
C SER A 221 13.51 16.91 -10.17
N LEU A 222 13.20 18.19 -9.96
CA LEU A 222 14.08 19.19 -9.36
C LEU A 222 13.85 19.35 -7.85
N ALA A 223 13.12 18.44 -7.20
CA ALA A 223 12.78 18.54 -5.78
C ALA A 223 14.02 18.66 -4.88
N ASP A 224 15.04 17.84 -5.10
CA ASP A 224 16.26 17.85 -4.28
C ASP A 224 17.02 19.18 -4.39
N GLN A 225 17.14 19.72 -5.60
CA GLN A 225 17.73 21.03 -5.82
C GLN A 225 16.92 22.12 -5.12
N THR A 226 15.60 22.06 -5.24
CA THR A 226 14.68 23.02 -4.60
C THR A 226 14.80 22.95 -3.07
N ILE A 227 14.92 21.75 -2.49
CA ILE A 227 15.17 21.57 -1.06
C ILE A 227 16.47 22.25 -0.65
N MET A 228 17.57 22.09 -1.42
CA MET A 228 18.84 22.74 -1.09
C MET A 228 18.73 24.26 -1.08
N GLU A 229 18.00 24.85 -2.04
CA GLU A 229 17.76 26.29 -2.10
C GLU A 229 16.92 26.78 -0.90
N ILE A 230 15.85 26.05 -0.56
CA ILE A 230 15.02 26.33 0.63
C ILE A 230 15.85 26.22 1.91
N LYS A 231 16.66 25.17 2.06
CA LYS A 231 17.57 25.01 3.22
C LYS A 231 18.55 26.17 3.33
N GLY A 232 19.04 26.72 2.21
CA GLY A 232 19.88 27.91 2.20
C GLY A 232 19.18 29.15 2.79
N ILE A 233 17.90 29.34 2.47
CA ILE A 233 17.06 30.41 3.03
C ILE A 233 16.84 30.18 4.53
N LEU A 234 16.43 28.97 4.91
CA LEU A 234 16.15 28.61 6.30
C LEU A 234 17.39 28.68 7.18
N ASN A 235 18.56 28.27 6.68
CA ASN A 235 19.82 28.41 7.39
C ASN A 235 20.12 29.87 7.74
N ARG A 236 19.95 30.82 6.80
CA ARG A 236 20.11 32.24 7.11
C ARG A 236 19.05 32.73 8.11
N ALA A 237 17.80 32.30 7.92
CA ALA A 237 16.68 32.68 8.77
C ALA A 237 16.82 32.21 10.24
N PHE A 238 17.51 31.10 10.49
CA PHE A 238 17.68 30.48 11.82
C PHE A 238 19.13 30.43 12.31
N ASN A 239 20.00 31.32 11.82
CA ASN A 239 21.40 31.45 12.25
C ASN A 239 22.23 30.15 12.08
N TYR A 240 22.03 29.45 10.97
CA TYR A 240 22.70 28.20 10.59
C TYR A 240 22.52 27.07 11.61
N ASN A 241 21.40 27.08 12.34
CA ASN A 241 20.99 25.97 13.18
C ASN A 241 20.13 24.99 12.37
N GLU A 242 20.72 23.85 11.99
CA GLU A 242 20.06 22.82 11.18
C GLU A 242 18.95 22.09 11.96
N ASP A 243 19.00 22.07 13.30
CA ASP A 243 17.95 21.47 14.14
C ASP A 243 16.71 22.36 14.30
N ALA A 244 16.77 23.61 13.80
CA ALA A 244 15.65 24.55 13.92
C ALA A 244 14.49 24.22 12.98
N TYR A 245 14.71 23.43 11.94
CA TYR A 245 13.72 23.13 10.92
C TYR A 245 13.95 21.77 10.26
N ASN A 246 12.90 21.24 9.64
CA ASN A 246 12.94 20.03 8.82
C ASN A 246 12.32 20.35 7.47
N VAL A 247 12.99 19.92 6.40
CA VAL A 247 12.50 20.01 5.02
C VAL A 247 12.57 18.63 4.40
N TYR A 248 11.43 18.14 3.92
CA TYR A 248 11.34 16.87 3.21
C TYR A 248 10.33 17.00 2.07
N ASN A 249 10.61 16.36 0.94
CA ASN A 249 9.61 16.19 -0.11
C ASN A 249 8.76 14.94 0.19
N MET A 250 7.55 14.87 -0.37
CA MET A 250 6.70 13.68 -0.20
C MET A 250 7.25 12.46 -0.94
N GLY A 251 8.08 12.66 -1.98
CA GLY A 251 8.72 11.59 -2.75
C GLY A 251 9.59 10.68 -1.89
N ASP A 252 10.44 11.24 -1.02
CA ASP A 252 11.33 10.48 -0.13
C ASP A 252 10.55 9.57 0.83
N ILE A 253 9.38 10.04 1.29
CA ILE A 253 8.47 9.27 2.13
C ILE A 253 7.85 8.13 1.31
N ILE A 254 7.40 8.41 0.08
CA ILE A 254 6.88 7.38 -0.84
C ILE A 254 7.96 6.32 -1.11
N ASP A 255 9.18 6.73 -1.42
CA ASP A 255 10.28 5.82 -1.75
C ASP A 255 10.71 4.97 -0.55
N SER A 256 10.76 5.58 0.63
CA SER A 256 11.00 4.86 1.89
C SER A 256 9.89 3.84 2.16
N PHE A 257 8.63 4.24 1.96
CA PHE A 257 7.48 3.35 2.13
C PHE A 257 7.52 2.19 1.12
N GLN A 258 7.77 2.46 -0.16
CA GLN A 258 7.94 1.43 -1.19
C GLN A 258 9.07 0.47 -0.85
N SER A 259 10.19 0.97 -0.32
CA SER A 259 11.33 0.16 0.12
C SER A 259 10.93 -0.80 1.26
N ILE A 260 10.17 -0.33 2.25
CA ILE A 260 9.64 -1.17 3.35
C ILE A 260 8.69 -2.24 2.78
N MET A 261 7.77 -1.85 1.88
CA MET A 261 6.83 -2.79 1.26
C MET A 261 7.52 -3.86 0.40
N SER A 262 8.59 -3.48 -0.30
CA SER A 262 9.45 -4.40 -1.06
C SER A 262 10.16 -5.40 -0.15
N MET A 263 10.73 -4.92 0.96
CA MET A 263 11.36 -5.77 1.98
C MET A 263 10.37 -6.76 2.59
N MET A 264 9.16 -6.31 2.93
CA MET A 264 8.08 -7.19 3.41
C MET A 264 7.69 -8.24 2.36
N SER A 265 7.57 -7.83 1.10
CA SER A 265 7.28 -8.75 -0.01
C SER A 265 8.36 -9.82 -0.15
N MET A 266 9.63 -9.46 0.00
CA MET A 266 10.76 -10.40 -0.07
C MET A 266 10.75 -11.39 1.10
N LEU A 267 10.44 -10.93 2.32
CA LEU A 267 10.29 -11.80 3.49
C LEU A 267 9.16 -12.82 3.27
N LEU A 268 8.01 -12.38 2.78
CA LEU A 268 6.88 -13.26 2.46
C LEU A 268 7.22 -14.26 1.36
N ALA A 269 7.95 -13.84 0.33
CA ALA A 269 8.45 -14.74 -0.72
C ALA A 269 9.43 -15.78 -0.16
N GLY A 270 10.26 -15.42 0.82
CA GLY A 270 11.13 -16.37 1.53
C GLY A 270 10.35 -17.43 2.30
N ILE A 271 9.33 -17.01 3.07
CA ILE A 271 8.43 -17.91 3.80
C ILE A 271 7.65 -18.82 2.82
N ALA A 272 7.25 -18.26 1.67
CA ALA A 272 6.63 -19.00 0.58
C ALA A 272 7.52 -20.11 0.05
N ALA A 273 8.78 -19.78 -0.24
CA ALA A 273 9.76 -20.73 -0.75
C ALA A 273 9.96 -21.90 0.22
N ILE A 274 10.04 -21.63 1.54
CA ILE A 274 10.13 -22.68 2.58
C ILE A 274 8.88 -23.56 2.57
N SER A 275 7.69 -22.96 2.54
CA SER A 275 6.42 -23.70 2.52
C SER A 275 6.29 -24.61 1.31
N LEU A 276 6.77 -24.13 0.15
CA LEU A 276 6.80 -24.86 -1.09
C LEU A 276 7.85 -25.99 -1.10
N VAL A 277 8.99 -25.81 -0.44
CA VAL A 277 9.96 -26.88 -0.19
C VAL A 277 9.34 -27.99 0.65
N VAL A 278 8.59 -27.67 1.71
CA VAL A 278 7.88 -28.66 2.52
C VAL A 278 6.84 -29.42 1.66
N GLY A 279 6.07 -28.71 0.83
CA GLY A 279 5.17 -29.33 -0.14
C GLY A 279 5.89 -30.22 -1.17
N GLY A 280 7.06 -29.78 -1.64
CA GLY A 280 7.92 -30.51 -2.56
C GLY A 280 8.47 -31.81 -1.96
N ILE A 281 8.89 -31.80 -0.69
CA ILE A 281 9.28 -33.02 0.04
C ILE A 281 8.09 -34.01 0.10
N GLY A 282 6.88 -33.49 0.28
CA GLY A 282 5.65 -34.27 0.19
C GLY A 282 5.49 -34.98 -1.18
N ILE A 283 5.72 -34.25 -2.28
CA ILE A 283 5.72 -34.84 -3.64
C ILE A 283 6.79 -35.93 -3.74
N MET A 284 8.03 -35.64 -3.33
CA MET A 284 9.14 -36.59 -3.41
C MET A 284 8.82 -37.90 -2.68
N ASN A 285 8.34 -37.81 -1.44
CA ASN A 285 8.01 -38.99 -0.63
C ASN A 285 6.87 -39.80 -1.24
N MET A 286 5.81 -39.12 -1.69
CA MET A 286 4.70 -39.77 -2.38
C MET A 286 5.17 -40.50 -3.64
N MET A 287 6.03 -39.86 -4.44
CA MET A 287 6.56 -40.43 -5.67
C MET A 287 7.52 -41.59 -5.40
N LEU A 288 8.35 -41.54 -4.36
CA LEU A 288 9.19 -42.68 -3.96
C LEU A 288 8.36 -43.91 -3.59
N VAL A 289 7.27 -43.71 -2.84
CA VAL A 289 6.33 -44.79 -2.51
C VAL A 289 5.64 -45.30 -3.77
N SER A 290 5.18 -44.41 -4.65
CA SER A 290 4.54 -44.81 -5.92
C SER A 290 5.47 -45.58 -6.84
N VAL A 291 6.78 -45.27 -6.87
CA VAL A 291 7.76 -46.03 -7.64
C VAL A 291 7.92 -47.44 -7.08
N SER A 292 7.97 -47.58 -5.75
CA SER A 292 8.06 -48.89 -5.09
C SER A 292 6.82 -49.76 -5.35
N GLU A 293 5.62 -49.17 -5.30
CA GLU A 293 4.36 -49.87 -5.58
C GLU A 293 4.21 -50.29 -7.06
N ARG A 294 4.83 -49.53 -7.98
CA ARG A 294 4.74 -49.75 -9.44
C ARG A 294 5.99 -50.41 -10.02
N THR A 295 6.82 -51.03 -9.18
CA THR A 295 8.08 -51.68 -9.59
C THR A 295 7.88 -52.70 -10.70
N THR A 296 6.90 -53.59 -10.56
CA THR A 296 6.55 -54.63 -11.56
C THR A 296 6.05 -54.03 -12.88
N GLU A 297 5.18 -53.01 -12.82
CA GLU A 297 4.69 -52.28 -14.01
C GLU A 297 5.85 -51.61 -14.78
N ILE A 298 6.76 -50.96 -14.06
CA ILE A 298 7.94 -50.29 -14.65
C ILE A 298 8.88 -51.34 -15.27
N GLY A 299 9.10 -52.46 -14.56
CA GLY A 299 9.91 -53.59 -15.05
C GLY A 299 9.39 -54.16 -16.36
N LEU A 300 8.08 -54.40 -16.44
CA LEU A 300 7.42 -54.88 -17.66
C LEU A 300 7.57 -53.89 -18.82
N ARG A 301 7.37 -52.59 -18.59
CA ARG A 301 7.56 -51.56 -19.63
C ARG A 301 9.00 -51.54 -20.16
N LYS A 302 9.99 -51.66 -19.27
CA LYS A 302 11.41 -51.68 -19.68
C LYS A 302 11.76 -52.97 -20.41
N ALA A 303 11.19 -54.12 -20.03
CA ALA A 303 11.36 -55.38 -20.75
C ALA A 303 10.76 -55.33 -22.17
N LEU A 304 9.68 -54.57 -22.35
CA LEU A 304 9.06 -54.31 -23.66
C LEU A 304 9.76 -53.20 -24.46
N GLY A 305 10.91 -52.68 -24.00
CA GLY A 305 11.74 -51.74 -24.75
C GLY A 305 11.59 -50.26 -24.37
N ALA A 306 10.88 -49.91 -23.29
CA ALA A 306 10.82 -48.52 -22.84
C ALA A 306 12.20 -48.00 -22.40
N THR A 307 12.64 -46.88 -22.99
CA THR A 307 13.94 -46.28 -22.64
C THR A 307 13.92 -45.68 -21.23
N PRO A 308 15.06 -45.65 -20.51
CA PRO A 308 15.17 -44.99 -19.20
C PRO A 308 14.72 -43.52 -19.24
N PHE A 309 14.96 -42.84 -20.37
CA PHE A 309 14.50 -41.47 -20.59
C PHE A 309 12.98 -41.36 -20.63
N ALA A 310 12.28 -42.27 -21.33
CA ALA A 310 10.82 -42.29 -21.39
C ALA A 310 10.19 -42.49 -20.01
N ILE A 311 10.73 -43.40 -19.20
CA ILE A 311 10.29 -43.62 -17.81
C ILE A 311 10.55 -42.37 -16.96
N ARG A 312 11.73 -41.76 -17.08
CA ARG A 312 12.06 -40.53 -16.35
C ARG A 312 11.10 -39.39 -16.69
N LEU A 313 10.84 -39.17 -17.98
CA LEU A 313 9.94 -38.13 -18.45
C LEU A 313 8.51 -38.34 -17.95
N GLN A 314 8.03 -39.59 -17.88
CA GLN A 314 6.73 -39.92 -17.31
C GLN A 314 6.60 -39.48 -15.84
N PHE A 315 7.57 -39.84 -14.99
CA PHE A 315 7.50 -39.50 -13.56
C PHE A 315 7.73 -37.99 -13.30
N ILE A 316 8.58 -37.33 -14.09
CA ILE A 316 8.76 -35.87 -14.02
C ILE A 316 7.45 -35.17 -14.42
N THR A 317 6.82 -35.56 -15.53
CA THR A 317 5.55 -34.96 -15.97
C THR A 317 4.41 -35.22 -14.97
N GLU A 318 4.37 -36.38 -14.31
CA GLU A 318 3.42 -36.66 -13.22
C GLU A 318 3.64 -35.74 -12.01
N SER A 319 4.89 -35.48 -11.64
CA SER A 319 5.24 -34.55 -10.54
C SER A 319 4.90 -33.09 -10.87
N ILE A 320 5.21 -32.64 -12.09
CA ILE A 320 4.84 -31.30 -12.58
C ILE A 320 3.33 -31.14 -12.62
N PHE A 321 2.61 -32.15 -13.09
CA PHE A 321 1.15 -32.08 -13.18
C PHE A 321 0.52 -31.94 -11.79
N LEU A 322 0.99 -32.71 -10.81
CA LEU A 322 0.57 -32.58 -9.42
C LEU A 322 0.89 -31.20 -8.84
N SER A 323 2.09 -30.69 -9.07
CA SER A 323 2.53 -29.41 -8.51
C SER A 323 1.84 -28.21 -9.15
N VAL A 324 1.65 -28.21 -10.47
CA VAL A 324 0.93 -27.16 -11.19
C VAL A 324 -0.55 -27.18 -10.84
N THR A 325 -1.18 -28.36 -10.76
CA THR A 325 -2.59 -28.46 -10.37
C THR A 325 -2.79 -27.96 -8.93
N GLY A 326 -1.93 -28.39 -8.00
CA GLY A 326 -1.93 -27.87 -6.63
C GLY A 326 -1.68 -26.36 -6.57
N GLY A 327 -0.77 -25.84 -7.38
CA GLY A 327 -0.47 -24.42 -7.47
C GLY A 327 -1.62 -23.59 -8.05
N ILE A 328 -2.32 -24.07 -9.07
CA ILE A 328 -3.51 -23.40 -9.64
C ILE A 328 -4.66 -23.39 -8.61
N ILE A 329 -4.92 -24.53 -7.96
CA ILE A 329 -5.96 -24.60 -6.91
C ILE A 329 -5.60 -23.67 -5.75
N GLY A 330 -4.34 -23.69 -5.31
CA GLY A 330 -3.83 -22.79 -4.28
C GLY A 330 -3.95 -21.32 -4.67
N LEU A 331 -3.67 -20.96 -5.92
CA LEU A 331 -3.84 -19.61 -6.43
C LEU A 331 -5.31 -19.17 -6.38
N ILE A 332 -6.22 -19.99 -6.90
CA ILE A 332 -7.66 -19.69 -6.87
C ILE A 332 -8.14 -19.51 -5.42
N MET A 333 -7.76 -20.42 -4.53
CA MET A 333 -8.10 -20.33 -3.11
C MET A 333 -7.48 -19.10 -2.43
N GLY A 334 -6.22 -18.78 -2.75
CA GLY A 334 -5.49 -17.65 -2.20
C GLY A 334 -6.10 -16.31 -2.63
N VAL A 335 -6.46 -16.17 -3.89
CA VAL A 335 -7.17 -14.99 -4.41
C VAL A 335 -8.53 -14.86 -3.73
N LEU A 336 -9.29 -15.95 -3.63
CA LEU A 336 -10.60 -15.95 -2.97
C LEU A 336 -10.48 -15.57 -1.49
N LEU A 337 -9.49 -16.11 -0.78
CA LEU A 337 -9.17 -15.73 0.59
C LEU A 337 -8.79 -14.25 0.70
N ALA A 338 -7.99 -13.72 -0.23
CA ALA A 338 -7.63 -12.31 -0.27
C ALA A 338 -8.86 -11.41 -0.39
N TYR A 339 -9.80 -11.74 -1.28
CA TYR A 339 -11.05 -10.99 -1.43
C TYR A 339 -11.92 -11.04 -0.16
N ILE A 340 -12.06 -12.21 0.46
CA ILE A 340 -12.82 -12.34 1.72
C ILE A 340 -12.19 -11.49 2.83
N LEU A 341 -10.87 -11.61 3.01
CA LEU A 341 -10.16 -10.88 4.05
C LEU A 341 -10.19 -9.36 3.80
N ALA A 342 -10.01 -8.93 2.56
CA ALA A 342 -10.04 -7.53 2.21
C ALA A 342 -11.43 -6.91 2.39
N ALA A 343 -12.52 -7.65 2.12
CA ALA A 343 -13.87 -7.21 2.40
C ALA A 343 -14.13 -7.01 3.91
N VAL A 344 -13.54 -7.87 4.75
CA VAL A 344 -13.64 -7.76 6.22
C VAL A 344 -12.82 -6.59 6.76
N ILE A 345 -11.63 -6.35 6.19
CA ILE A 345 -10.69 -5.33 6.66
C ILE A 345 -10.98 -3.95 6.03
N GLY A 346 -11.71 -3.91 4.91
CA GLY A 346 -12.03 -2.67 4.19
C GLY A 346 -10.87 -2.12 3.34
N ILE A 347 -10.05 -2.99 2.78
CA ILE A 347 -8.88 -2.63 1.93
C ILE A 347 -9.15 -3.03 0.48
N SER A 348 -8.59 -2.28 -0.48
CA SER A 348 -8.66 -2.64 -1.90
C SER A 348 -7.79 -3.85 -2.23
N VAL A 349 -8.31 -4.79 -3.02
CA VAL A 349 -7.54 -5.96 -3.49
C VAL A 349 -6.90 -5.65 -4.83
N SER A 350 -5.56 -5.72 -4.88
CA SER A 350 -4.78 -5.57 -6.11
C SER A 350 -4.17 -6.92 -6.51
N VAL A 351 -4.80 -7.61 -7.45
CA VAL A 351 -4.30 -8.91 -7.96
C VAL A 351 -3.32 -8.66 -9.10
N SER A 352 -2.05 -8.97 -8.86
CA SER A 352 -0.99 -8.78 -9.86
C SER A 352 -0.77 -10.03 -10.70
N LEU A 353 -0.89 -9.89 -12.03
CA LEU A 353 -0.65 -10.98 -12.98
C LEU A 353 0.78 -11.54 -12.87
N SER A 354 1.77 -10.69 -12.58
CA SER A 354 3.16 -11.12 -12.43
C SER A 354 3.35 -12.04 -11.22
N THR A 355 2.72 -11.74 -10.08
CA THR A 355 2.73 -12.61 -8.89
C THR A 355 2.08 -13.95 -9.16
N ASN A 356 0.96 -13.94 -9.88
CA ASN A 356 0.24 -15.17 -10.25
C ASN A 356 1.08 -16.08 -11.15
N LEU A 357 1.73 -15.51 -12.18
CA LEU A 357 2.62 -16.26 -13.07
C LEU A 357 3.86 -16.78 -12.32
N LEU A 358 4.43 -15.96 -11.42
CA LEU A 358 5.58 -16.37 -10.61
C LEU A 358 5.22 -17.54 -9.69
N ALA A 359 4.06 -17.51 -9.03
CA ALA A 359 3.62 -18.59 -8.13
C ALA A 359 3.37 -19.91 -8.85
N VAL A 360 2.73 -19.87 -10.02
CA VAL A 360 2.51 -21.08 -10.85
C VAL A 360 3.83 -21.59 -11.40
N GLY A 361 4.70 -20.70 -11.90
CA GLY A 361 6.04 -21.05 -12.39
C GLY A 361 6.91 -21.69 -11.31
N PHE A 362 6.88 -21.13 -10.09
CA PHE A 362 7.60 -21.68 -8.94
C PHE A 362 7.05 -23.04 -8.52
N SER A 363 5.73 -23.23 -8.55
CA SER A 363 5.10 -24.54 -8.28
C SER A 363 5.55 -25.59 -9.30
N ALA A 364 5.66 -25.23 -10.58
CA ALA A 364 6.20 -26.11 -11.62
C ALA A 364 7.67 -26.47 -11.34
N ALA A 365 8.50 -25.49 -10.97
CA ALA A 365 9.90 -25.72 -10.62
C ALA A 365 10.07 -26.69 -9.43
N VAL A 366 9.25 -26.55 -8.39
CA VAL A 366 9.22 -27.49 -7.24
C VAL A 366 8.89 -28.91 -7.70
N GLY A 367 7.90 -29.08 -8.59
CA GLY A 367 7.55 -30.37 -9.17
C GLY A 367 8.69 -31.02 -9.95
N ILE A 368 9.48 -30.22 -10.68
CA ILE A 368 10.67 -30.69 -11.40
C ILE A 368 11.75 -31.16 -10.42
N VAL A 369 12.14 -30.30 -9.47
CA VAL A 369 13.25 -30.56 -8.54
C VAL A 369 12.95 -31.81 -7.69
N PHE A 370 11.78 -31.84 -7.04
CA PHE A 370 11.43 -32.94 -6.14
C PHE A 370 10.94 -34.21 -6.87
N GLY A 371 10.50 -34.08 -8.13
CA GLY A 371 10.20 -35.22 -9.00
C GLY A 371 11.43 -35.87 -9.63
N TYR A 372 12.56 -35.17 -9.70
CA TYR A 372 13.76 -35.63 -10.38
C TYR A 372 14.38 -36.88 -9.73
N MET A 373 14.53 -36.89 -8.41
CA MET A 373 15.12 -38.03 -7.68
C MET A 373 14.28 -39.32 -7.79
N PRO A 374 12.96 -39.31 -7.54
CA PRO A 374 12.09 -40.48 -7.76
C PRO A 374 12.11 -40.96 -9.22
N ALA A 375 12.05 -40.04 -10.18
CA ALA A 375 12.11 -40.37 -11.61
C ALA A 375 13.44 -41.01 -12.00
N GLY A 376 14.54 -40.53 -11.40
CA GLY A 376 15.86 -41.15 -11.50
C GLY A 376 15.87 -42.58 -10.99
N LYS A 377 15.31 -42.82 -9.80
CA LYS A 377 15.19 -44.15 -9.20
C LYS A 377 14.37 -45.11 -10.08
N ALA A 378 13.21 -44.68 -10.58
CA ALA A 378 12.37 -45.46 -11.48
C ALA A 378 13.09 -45.82 -12.80
N SER A 379 13.77 -44.84 -13.41
CA SER A 379 14.47 -45.04 -14.69
C SER A 379 15.62 -46.05 -14.61
N ARG A 380 16.21 -46.25 -13.42
CA ARG A 380 17.37 -47.14 -13.19
C ARG A 380 17.00 -48.55 -12.70
N LEU A 381 15.71 -48.85 -12.50
CA LEU A 381 15.26 -50.20 -12.11
C LEU A 381 15.69 -51.25 -13.15
N ASN A 382 16.29 -52.35 -12.70
CA ASN A 382 16.64 -53.47 -13.57
C ASN A 382 15.37 -54.30 -13.86
N PRO A 383 15.01 -54.54 -15.13
CA PRO A 383 13.81 -55.31 -15.48
C PRO A 383 13.77 -56.70 -14.84
N ILE A 384 14.92 -57.36 -14.69
CA ILE A 384 15.00 -58.70 -14.12
C ILE A 384 14.66 -58.67 -12.62
N ASP A 385 15.22 -57.71 -11.87
CA ASP A 385 14.96 -57.57 -10.44
C ASP A 385 13.52 -57.11 -10.17
N ALA A 386 12.98 -56.25 -11.04
CA ALA A 386 11.62 -55.75 -10.94
C ALA A 386 10.55 -56.83 -11.25
N LEU A 387 10.89 -57.88 -12.00
CA LEU A 387 9.98 -58.99 -12.33
C LEU A 387 10.18 -60.21 -11.42
N LYS A 388 11.28 -60.28 -10.66
CA LYS A 388 11.49 -61.31 -9.62
C LYS A 388 10.54 -61.19 -8.43
N SER A 389 9.92 -60.03 -8.24
CA SER A 389 8.95 -59.76 -7.16
C SER A 389 7.49 -60.06 -7.56
N LEU A 390 7.27 -60.79 -8.65
CA LEU A 390 5.95 -61.26 -9.09
C LEU A 390 5.47 -62.48 -8.31
#